data_AF-A0A3D3SU14-F1
#
_entry.id   AF-A0A3D3SU14-F1
#
_cell.length_a   1.000
_cell.length_b   1.000
_cell.length_c   1.000
_cell.angle_alpha   90.00
_cell.angle_beta   90.00
_cell.angle_gamma   90.00
#
_symmetry.space_group_name_H-M   'P 1'
#
loop_
_entity.id
_entity.type
_entity.pdbx_description
1 polymer ?
#
loop_
_entity_poly.entity_id
_entity_poly.type
_entity_poly.pdbx_seq_one_letter_code
_entity_poly.pdbx_strand_id
1 'polypeptide(L)' 'MTSKRPYNFAPGPAVLPEPVLEKAAEQMLSWGGSGMSVMEMTHRG' A
#
# COMPACT_ATOMS: atom_id res chain seq x y z
N MET A 1 -15.10 -1.08 -16.74
CA MET A 1 -14.56 0.26 -17.05
C MET A 1 -13.24 0.39 -16.35
N THR A 2 -12.11 0.34 -17.05
CA THR A 2 -10.82 0.68 -16.45
C THR A 2 -10.73 2.20 -16.37
N SER A 3 -11.18 2.76 -15.25
CA SER A 3 -11.00 4.18 -14.98
C SER A 3 -9.51 4.46 -14.84
N LYS A 4 -8.94 5.25 -15.76
CA LYS A 4 -7.54 5.69 -15.69
C LYS A 4 -7.37 6.54 -14.42
N ARG A 5 -6.34 6.25 -13.61
CA ARG A 5 -6.05 7.04 -12.39
C ARG A 5 -5.88 8.53 -12.76
N PRO A 6 -6.47 9.47 -11.98
CA PRO A 6 -6.32 10.89 -12.25
C PRO A 6 -4.90 11.36 -11.95
N TYR A 7 -4.48 12.43 -12.61
CA TYR A 7 -3.27 13.17 -12.21
C TYR A 7 -3.56 13.93 -10.91
N ASN A 8 -2.96 13.51 -9.81
CA ASN A 8 -3.15 14.13 -8.50
C ASN A 8 -1.98 15.09 -8.19
N PHE A 9 -2.26 16.40 -8.26
CA PHE A 9 -1.32 17.50 -7.95
C PHE A 9 -1.52 18.09 -6.54
N ALA A 10 -2.15 17.35 -5.62
CA ALA A 10 -2.41 17.85 -4.28
C ALA A 10 -1.10 18.19 -3.53
N PRO A 11 -1.08 19.28 -2.73
CA PRO A 11 0.12 19.72 -2.01
C PRO A 11 0.39 18.88 -0.74
N GLY A 12 -0.51 18.00 -0.33
CA GLY A 12 -0.39 17.17 0.87
C GLY A 12 -1.73 16.86 1.55
N PRO A 13 -2.04 15.59 1.89
CA PRO A 13 -1.40 14.37 1.35
C PRO A 13 -1.40 14.34 -0.19
N ALA A 14 -0.43 13.64 -0.79
CA ALA A 14 -0.14 13.69 -2.23
C ALA A 14 -0.19 12.31 -2.90
N VAL A 15 0.07 12.27 -4.21
CA VAL A 15 0.11 11.04 -5.00
C VAL A 15 1.20 10.08 -4.49
N LEU A 16 0.87 8.78 -4.46
CA LEU A 16 1.82 7.70 -4.24
C LEU A 16 2.07 6.93 -5.54
N PRO A 17 3.29 6.39 -5.77
CA PRO A 17 3.58 5.53 -6.91
C PRO A 17 2.65 4.32 -6.96
N GLU A 18 2.13 4.00 -8.14
CA GLU A 18 1.24 2.84 -8.34
C GLU A 18 1.84 1.52 -7.87
N PRO A 19 3.10 1.16 -8.19
CA PRO A 19 3.67 -0.11 -7.75
C PRO A 19 3.78 -0.25 -6.22
N VAL A 20 3.85 0.87 -5.49
CA VAL A 20 3.89 0.87 -4.02
C VAL A 20 2.51 0.58 -3.45
N LEU A 21 1.46 1.19 -4.02
CA LEU A 21 0.07 0.93 -3.63
C LEU A 21 -0.33 -0.52 -3.94
N GLU A 22 0.05 -1.03 -5.11
CA GLU A 22 -0.19 -2.43 -5.51
C GLU A 22 0.46 -3.39 -4.53
N LYS A 23 1.77 -3.22 -4.26
CA LYS A 23 2.48 -4.06 -3.29
C LYS A 23 1.88 -3.99 -1.88
N ALA A 24 1.49 -2.79 -1.43
CA ALA A 24 0.85 -2.63 -0.12
C ALA A 24 -0.51 -3.34 -0.05
N ALA A 25 -1.30 -3.28 -1.14
CA ALA A 25 -2.57 -3.98 -1.23
C ALA A 25 -2.38 -5.51 -1.26
N GLU A 26 -1.44 -6.02 -2.06
CA GLU A 26 -1.12 -7.44 -2.16
C GLU A 26 -0.69 -8.04 -0.80
N GLN A 27 0.02 -7.27 0.01
CA GLN A 27 0.58 -7.72 1.29
C GLN A 27 -0.23 -7.30 2.51
N MET A 28 -1.44 -6.76 2.32
CA MET A 28 -2.24 -6.17 3.39
C MET A 28 -2.58 -7.18 4.51
N LEU A 29 -2.83 -8.44 4.14
CA LEU A 29 -3.20 -9.51 5.08
C LEU A 29 -2.02 -10.37 5.54
N SER A 30 -0.97 -10.50 4.74
CA SER A 30 0.20 -11.31 5.06
C SER A 30 1.42 -10.70 4.42
N TRP A 31 2.26 -10.09 5.26
CA TRP A 31 3.50 -9.49 4.80
C TRP A 31 4.59 -10.55 4.65
N GLY A 32 5.12 -10.71 3.44
CA GLY A 32 6.27 -11.60 3.19
C GLY A 32 6.05 -13.06 3.59
N GLY A 33 4.80 -13.53 3.63
CA GLY A 33 4.48 -14.90 4.07
C GLY A 33 4.54 -15.12 5.59
N SER A 34 4.57 -14.04 6.39
CA SER A 34 4.58 -14.11 7.87
C SER A 34 3.30 -14.69 8.47
N GLY A 35 2.21 -14.73 7.69
CA GLY A 35 0.88 -15.07 8.19
C GLY A 35 0.20 -13.92 8.95
N MET A 36 0.80 -12.72 8.97
CA MET A 36 0.27 -11.53 9.66
C MET A 36 0.43 -10.27 8.80
N SER A 37 -0.48 -9.31 8.98
CA SER A 37 -0.31 -7.96 8.42
C SER A 37 0.83 -7.23 9.11
N VAL A 38 1.53 -6.34 8.38
CA VAL A 38 2.50 -5.40 9.00
C VAL A 38 1.87 -4.59 10.13
N MET A 39 0.57 -4.28 10.06
CA MET A 39 -0.14 -3.53 11.08
C MET A 39 -0.36 -4.31 12.39
N GLU A 40 -0.20 -5.63 12.36
CA GLU A 40 -0.36 -6.53 13.51
C GLU A 40 0.99 -6.94 14.12
N MET A 41 2.09 -6.71 13.39
CA MET A 41 3.44 -7.10 13.82
C MET A 41 3.92 -6.21 14.98
N THR A 42 4.62 -6.83 15.94
CA THR A 42 5.34 -6.07 16.97
C THR A 42 6.45 -5.24 16.31
N HIS A 43 6.59 -3.99 16.74
CA HIS A 43 7.71 -3.13 16.31
C HIS A 43 9.08 -3.61 16.83
N ARG A 44 9.11 -4.66 17.67
CA ARG A 44 10.33 -5.21 18.28
C ARG A 44 10.92 -6.42 17.56
N GLY A 45 10.23 -6.95 16.55
CA GLY A 45 10.57 -8.25 15.95
C GLY A 45 9.97 -9.40 16.75
#